data_AF-X0YK26-F1
#
_entry.id   AF-X0YK26-F1
#
_cell.length_a   1.000
_cell.length_b   1.000
_cell.length_c   1.000
_cell.angle_alpha   90.00
_cell.angle_beta   90.00
_cell.angle_gamma   90.00
#
_symmetry.space_group_name_H-M   'P 1'
#
loop_
_entity.id
_entity.type
_entity.pdbx_description
1 polymer ?
#
loop_
_entity_poly.entity_id
_entity_poly.type
_entity_poly.pdbx_seq_one_letter_code
_entity_poly.pdbx_strand_id
1 'polypeptide(L)'
;GSLRPSYRMGGEIPGIGISLENGSLMRRLAKGRPLKARIKNGSEIVPDTESANIVCELPGSSKKDEWIVVGGHYDGHDIAQGAMDNLSGTVATMELARVLKRYEGKFKRSIRFICFACEEIGVTGSTCYVDLHKDEMKDVAIMLNLELGGLANKDGTQHAAFTVYQPPELKESLEAFGGEIGYPMTVSIGTGAASDHWPFYMQGVPAVTMGAEPSPRQLIVGRGWGHTTADMMDKVDPK
;
A
#
# COMPACT_ATOMS: atom_id res chain seq x y z
N GLY A 1 9.97 11.72 9.13
CA GLY A 1 8.77 12.26 9.81
C GLY A 1 7.61 12.33 8.83
N SER A 2 6.38 11.93 9.18
CA SER A 2 5.24 11.81 8.24
C SER A 2 5.00 13.03 7.34
N LEU A 3 4.74 12.77 6.04
CA LEU A 3 4.44 13.79 5.02
C LEU A 3 3.06 14.46 5.17
N ARG A 4 2.17 13.97 6.04
CA ARG A 4 0.95 14.73 6.39
C ARG A 4 1.09 15.26 7.81
N PRO A 5 1.35 16.57 7.98
CA PRO A 5 1.41 17.22 9.30
C PRO A 5 0.16 16.93 10.16
N SER A 6 -0.98 16.68 9.51
CA SER A 6 -2.25 16.30 10.14
C SER A 6 -2.21 14.99 10.90
N TYR A 7 -1.34 14.02 10.58
CA TYR A 7 -1.23 12.77 11.35
C TYR A 7 -0.53 12.94 12.70
N ARG A 8 0.16 14.07 12.91
CA ARG A 8 0.78 14.41 14.19
C ARG A 8 -0.13 15.21 15.13
N MET A 9 -1.27 15.68 14.61
CA MET A 9 -2.21 16.51 15.35
C MET A 9 -3.51 15.71 15.48
N GLY A 10 -3.97 15.49 16.71
CA GLY A 10 -5.34 15.02 16.92
C GLY A 10 -6.32 15.96 16.23
N GLY A 11 -7.33 15.42 15.55
CA GLY A 11 -8.37 16.26 14.94
C GLY A 11 -9.05 17.14 15.99
N GLU A 12 -9.33 18.40 15.64
CA GLU A 12 -9.99 19.37 16.54
C GLU A 12 -11.43 18.97 16.89
N ILE A 13 -12.03 18.08 16.09
CA ILE A 13 -13.37 17.52 16.29
C ILE A 13 -13.32 15.99 16.17
N PRO A 14 -14.22 15.25 16.86
CA PRO A 14 -14.29 13.80 16.72
C PRO A 14 -14.66 13.38 15.28
N GLY A 15 -13.82 12.51 14.69
CA GLY A 15 -14.15 11.77 13.48
C GLY A 15 -14.48 10.32 13.81
N ILE A 16 -15.59 9.80 13.26
CA ILE A 16 -15.95 8.38 13.35
C ILE A 16 -16.39 7.86 11.98
N GLY A 17 -15.91 6.66 11.63
CA GLY A 17 -16.50 5.88 10.54
C GLY A 17 -17.77 5.18 11.01
N ILE A 18 -18.79 5.12 10.16
CA ILE A 18 -20.00 4.32 10.41
C ILE A 18 -20.28 3.44 9.20
N SER A 19 -20.92 2.29 9.44
CA SER A 19 -21.29 1.39 8.35
C SER A 19 -22.28 2.05 7.38
N LEU A 20 -22.30 1.54 6.14
CA LEU A 20 -23.23 2.00 5.11
C LEU A 20 -24.68 1.87 5.56
N GLU A 21 -25.02 0.80 6.28
CA GLU A 21 -26.37 0.52 6.79
C GLU A 21 -26.78 1.55 7.83
N ASN A 22 -25.91 1.85 8.80
CA ASN A 22 -26.15 2.85 9.82
C ASN A 22 -26.27 4.26 9.21
N GLY A 23 -25.35 4.62 8.31
CA GLY A 23 -25.44 5.89 7.58
C GLY A 23 -26.73 6.00 6.77
N SER A 24 -27.15 4.92 6.10
CA SER A 24 -28.40 4.87 5.33
C SER A 24 -29.64 4.97 6.23
N LEU A 25 -29.63 4.31 7.39
CA LEU A 25 -30.68 4.43 8.40
C LEU A 25 -30.79 5.87 8.91
N MET A 26 -29.66 6.50 9.23
CA MET A 26 -29.64 7.91 9.68
C MET A 26 -30.24 8.84 8.63
N ARG A 27 -29.90 8.66 7.34
CA ARG A 27 -30.51 9.44 6.24
C ARG A 27 -32.03 9.22 6.16
N ARG A 28 -32.49 7.96 6.28
CA ARG A 28 -33.93 7.63 6.27
C ARG A 28 -34.68 8.16 7.48
N LEU A 29 -34.05 8.22 8.66
CA LEU A 29 -34.65 8.76 9.88
C LEU A 29 -34.72 10.28 9.84
N ALA A 30 -33.70 10.94 9.27
CA ALA A 30 -33.70 12.39 9.12
C ALA A 30 -34.89 12.88 8.29
N LYS A 31 -35.21 12.27 7.14
CA LYS A 31 -36.30 12.71 6.23
C LYS A 31 -36.35 14.23 6.00
N GLY A 32 -35.19 14.86 5.85
CA GLY A 32 -35.08 16.34 5.70
C GLY A 32 -35.28 17.14 7.00
N ARG A 33 -35.33 16.48 8.17
CA ARG A 33 -35.41 17.08 9.49
C ARG A 33 -34.11 16.88 10.27
N PRO A 34 -33.79 17.76 11.25
CA PRO A 34 -32.61 17.59 12.08
C PRO A 34 -32.62 16.26 12.85
N LEU A 35 -31.55 15.48 12.73
CA LEU A 35 -31.28 14.31 13.55
C LEU A 35 -30.27 14.70 14.64
N LYS A 36 -30.54 14.33 15.89
CA LYS A 36 -29.57 14.44 16.98
C LYS A 36 -28.89 13.11 17.19
N ALA A 37 -27.56 13.09 17.17
CA ALA A 37 -26.73 11.93 17.49
C ALA A 37 -25.81 12.27 18.66
N ARG A 38 -25.48 11.26 19.46
CA ARG A 38 -24.45 11.35 20.51
C ARG A 38 -23.25 10.55 20.06
N ILE A 39 -22.09 11.20 19.97
CA ILE A 39 -20.81 10.56 19.68
C ILE A 39 -20.05 10.44 20.99
N LYS A 40 -19.52 9.26 21.28
CA LYS A 40 -18.56 9.02 22.36
C LYS A 40 -17.31 8.45 21.72
N ASN A 41 -16.21 9.20 21.79
CA ASN A 41 -14.90 8.75 21.37
C ASN A 41 -14.01 8.59 22.60
N GLY A 42 -13.32 7.46 22.70
CA GLY A 42 -12.37 7.14 23.77
C GLY A 42 -10.93 7.00 23.27
N SER A 43 -10.63 7.36 22.02
CA SER A 43 -9.28 7.32 21.47
C SER A 43 -8.33 8.23 22.25
N GLU A 44 -7.11 7.74 22.43
CA GLU A 44 -6.00 8.45 23.07
C GLU A 44 -4.80 8.44 22.13
N ILE A 45 -4.05 9.54 22.10
CA ILE A 45 -2.75 9.58 21.42
C ILE A 45 -1.70 9.22 22.46
N VAL A 46 -1.03 8.08 22.28
CA VAL A 46 0.10 7.68 23.10
C VAL A 46 1.39 8.18 22.42
N PRO A 47 2.04 9.23 22.94
CA PRO A 47 3.27 9.76 22.35
C PRO A 47 4.44 8.78 22.56
N ASP A 48 5.53 9.02 21.82
CA ASP A 48 6.83 8.35 22.00
C ASP A 48 6.76 6.81 21.90
N THR A 49 5.86 6.31 21.07
CA THR A 49 5.80 4.88 20.73
C THR A 49 6.81 4.53 19.64
N GLU A 50 7.45 3.38 19.80
CA GLU A 50 8.48 2.90 18.87
C GLU A 50 7.92 1.85 17.92
N SER A 51 8.35 1.93 16.66
CA SER A 51 8.12 0.92 15.63
C SER A 51 9.33 0.91 14.69
N ALA A 52 9.42 -0.08 13.80
CA ALA A 52 10.60 -0.25 12.95
C ALA A 52 10.22 -0.80 11.57
N ASN A 53 10.78 -0.21 10.53
CA ASN A 53 10.80 -0.86 9.22
C ASN A 53 11.70 -2.09 9.28
N ILE A 54 11.30 -3.15 8.58
CA ILE A 54 12.13 -4.35 8.42
C ILE A 54 12.75 -4.29 7.03
N VAL A 55 14.08 -4.29 6.95
CA VAL A 55 14.83 -4.14 5.69
C VAL A 55 15.69 -5.38 5.45
N CYS A 56 15.62 -5.92 4.23
CA CYS A 56 16.45 -7.02 3.77
C CYS A 56 17.06 -6.66 2.40
N GLU A 57 18.33 -7.00 2.19
CA GLU A 57 19.05 -6.64 0.97
C GLU A 57 19.58 -7.88 0.25
N LEU A 58 19.44 -7.88 -1.09
CA LEU A 58 20.07 -8.81 -2.00
C LEU A 58 21.09 -8.05 -2.86
N PRO A 59 22.40 -8.21 -2.61
CA PRO A 59 23.42 -7.48 -3.35
C PRO A 59 23.43 -7.78 -4.85
N GLY A 60 23.60 -6.74 -5.65
CA GLY A 60 23.85 -6.82 -7.08
C GLY A 60 25.29 -7.16 -7.42
N SER A 61 25.56 -7.29 -8.72
CA SER A 61 26.90 -7.57 -9.26
C SER A 61 27.63 -6.29 -9.70
N SER A 62 27.31 -5.77 -10.89
CA SER A 62 28.04 -4.66 -11.52
C SER A 62 27.53 -3.26 -11.18
N LYS A 63 26.36 -3.15 -10.56
CA LYS A 63 25.71 -1.90 -10.15
C LYS A 63 25.20 -2.02 -8.70
N LYS A 64 26.02 -2.57 -7.81
CA LYS A 64 25.64 -2.92 -6.43
C LYS A 64 25.19 -1.71 -5.57
N ASP A 65 25.58 -0.51 -5.95
CA ASP A 65 25.21 0.72 -5.23
C ASP A 65 23.93 1.36 -5.82
N GLU A 66 23.37 0.81 -6.91
CA GLU A 66 22.05 1.16 -7.43
C GLU A 66 20.99 0.17 -6.91
N TRP A 67 19.82 0.68 -6.51
CA TRP A 67 18.80 -0.09 -5.82
C TRP A 67 17.50 -0.24 -6.61
N ILE A 68 16.93 -1.44 -6.60
CA ILE A 68 15.50 -1.67 -6.82
C ILE A 68 14.89 -1.85 -5.43
N VAL A 69 13.96 -0.96 -5.05
CA VAL A 69 13.24 -1.11 -3.78
C VAL A 69 11.90 -1.79 -4.06
N VAL A 70 11.59 -2.83 -3.27
CA VAL A 70 10.31 -3.53 -3.33
C VAL A 70 9.76 -3.62 -1.90
N GLY A 71 8.51 -3.26 -1.69
CA GLY A 71 7.96 -3.31 -0.34
C GLY A 71 6.49 -2.97 -0.24
N GLY A 72 5.95 -3.17 0.95
CA GLY A 72 4.60 -2.76 1.37
C GLY A 72 4.56 -2.69 2.89
N HIS A 73 3.52 -2.12 3.46
CA HIS A 73 3.42 -2.03 4.91
C HIS A 73 2.97 -3.32 5.57
N TYR A 74 3.45 -3.54 6.79
CA TYR A 74 3.09 -4.71 7.61
C TYR A 74 2.19 -4.37 8.79
N ASP A 75 2.03 -3.08 9.12
CA ASP A 75 0.98 -2.66 10.04
C ASP A 75 -0.39 -2.73 9.37
N GLY A 76 -1.42 -2.69 10.20
CA GLY A 76 -2.82 -2.68 9.78
C GLY A 76 -3.66 -2.03 10.87
N HIS A 77 -4.94 -1.80 10.58
CA HIS A 77 -5.86 -1.29 11.57
C HIS A 77 -6.15 -2.31 12.70
N ASP A 78 -6.27 -1.81 13.93
CA ASP A 78 -6.48 -2.54 15.19
C ASP A 78 -7.85 -3.24 15.32
N ILE A 79 -8.69 -3.13 14.29
CA ILE A 79 -10.04 -3.71 14.24
C ILE A 79 -10.10 -5.04 13.50
N ALA A 80 -9.00 -5.47 12.86
CA ALA A 80 -8.96 -6.64 11.98
C ALA A 80 -7.55 -7.25 11.91
N GLN A 81 -7.37 -8.24 11.03
CA GLN A 81 -6.06 -8.83 10.77
C GLN A 81 -5.25 -8.03 9.74
N GLY A 82 -5.88 -7.13 8.97
CA GLY A 82 -5.20 -6.42 7.88
C GLY A 82 -4.74 -7.36 6.76
N ALA A 83 -5.53 -8.42 6.50
CA ALA A 83 -5.11 -9.50 5.61
C ALA A 83 -4.95 -9.03 4.16
N MET A 84 -5.91 -8.25 3.66
CA MET A 84 -5.84 -7.58 2.37
C MET A 84 -4.97 -6.33 2.45
N ASP A 85 -5.12 -5.56 3.52
CA ASP A 85 -4.49 -4.26 3.74
C ASP A 85 -3.61 -4.27 5.02
N ASN A 86 -2.32 -4.62 4.92
CA ASN A 86 -1.61 -5.05 3.71
C ASN A 86 -0.70 -6.26 3.96
N LEU A 87 -1.12 -7.19 4.83
CA LEU A 87 -0.37 -8.43 5.07
C LEU A 87 -0.15 -9.23 3.78
N SER A 88 -1.09 -9.18 2.82
CA SER A 88 -0.90 -9.81 1.50
C SER A 88 0.32 -9.25 0.74
N GLY A 89 0.52 -7.93 0.72
CA GLY A 89 1.70 -7.28 0.15
C GLY A 89 2.98 -7.56 0.93
N THR A 90 2.90 -7.61 2.26
CA THR A 90 4.02 -8.01 3.12
C THR A 90 4.49 -9.44 2.84
N VAL A 91 3.57 -10.41 2.78
CA VAL A 91 3.89 -11.81 2.49
C VAL A 91 4.48 -11.95 1.09
N ALA A 92 3.95 -11.25 0.09
CA ALA A 92 4.53 -11.23 -1.25
C ALA A 92 5.96 -10.64 -1.26
N THR A 93 6.21 -9.57 -0.49
CA THR A 93 7.56 -8.99 -0.34
C THR A 93 8.54 -10.01 0.25
N MET A 94 8.13 -10.71 1.32
CA MET A 94 8.94 -11.75 1.96
C MET A 94 9.19 -12.93 1.01
N GLU A 95 8.19 -13.34 0.26
CA GLU A 95 8.28 -14.45 -0.69
C GLU A 95 9.18 -14.10 -1.89
N LEU A 96 9.10 -12.87 -2.40
CA LEU A 96 10.03 -12.36 -3.42
C LEU A 96 11.46 -12.41 -2.92
N ALA A 97 11.74 -11.96 -1.68
CA ALA A 97 13.08 -12.05 -1.10
C ALA A 97 13.58 -13.50 -1.05
N ARG A 98 12.73 -14.44 -0.59
CA ARG A 98 13.05 -15.87 -0.51
C ARG A 98 13.34 -16.49 -1.89
N VAL A 99 12.51 -16.20 -2.88
CA VAL A 99 12.62 -16.76 -4.24
C VAL A 99 13.84 -16.19 -4.96
N LEU A 100 14.04 -14.86 -4.88
CA LEU A 100 15.09 -14.15 -5.61
C LEU A 100 16.48 -14.39 -5.02
N LYS A 101 16.59 -14.74 -3.73
CA LYS A 101 17.88 -15.14 -3.13
C LYS A 101 18.57 -16.28 -3.89
N ARG A 102 17.82 -17.18 -4.53
CA ARG A 102 18.39 -18.27 -5.35
C ARG A 102 19.11 -17.78 -6.62
N TYR A 103 18.92 -16.52 -6.99
CA TYR A 103 19.53 -15.85 -8.13
C TYR A 103 20.54 -14.78 -7.71
N GLU A 104 21.08 -14.88 -6.49
CA GLU A 104 22.13 -13.98 -6.01
C GLU A 104 23.28 -13.86 -7.02
N GLY A 105 23.76 -12.63 -7.23
CA GLY A 105 24.81 -12.32 -8.21
C GLY A 105 24.35 -12.32 -9.67
N LYS A 106 23.09 -12.66 -9.98
CA LYS A 106 22.54 -12.55 -11.35
C LYS A 106 22.00 -11.16 -11.67
N PHE A 107 21.60 -10.41 -10.66
CA PHE A 107 21.13 -9.04 -10.84
C PHE A 107 22.30 -8.08 -10.95
N LYS A 108 22.21 -7.10 -11.85
CA LYS A 108 23.20 -6.03 -11.95
C LYS A 108 23.10 -5.10 -10.73
N ARG A 109 21.87 -4.68 -10.41
CA ARG A 109 21.51 -3.82 -9.28
C ARG A 109 21.24 -4.63 -8.03
N SER A 110 21.40 -4.00 -6.87
CA SER A 110 20.94 -4.57 -5.60
C SER A 110 19.43 -4.43 -5.48
N ILE A 111 18.81 -5.32 -4.70
CA ILE A 111 17.39 -5.28 -4.41
C ILE A 111 17.22 -5.11 -2.90
N ARG A 112 16.43 -4.11 -2.48
CA ARG A 112 16.09 -3.85 -1.08
C ARG A 112 14.62 -4.15 -0.87
N PHE A 113 14.34 -5.15 -0.06
CA PHE A 113 13.00 -5.55 0.36
C PHE A 113 12.67 -4.85 1.66
N ILE A 114 11.55 -4.12 1.72
CA ILE A 114 11.17 -3.36 2.90
C ILE A 114 9.74 -3.69 3.30
N CYS A 115 9.55 -4.08 4.56
CA CYS A 115 8.24 -4.09 5.20
C CYS A 115 8.12 -2.79 6.00
N PHE A 116 7.30 -1.85 5.55
CA PHE A 116 7.17 -0.54 6.18
C PHE A 116 6.27 -0.62 7.41
N ALA A 117 6.63 0.14 8.44
CA ALA A 117 5.83 0.31 9.63
C ALA A 117 4.96 1.56 9.54
N CYS A 118 3.83 1.56 10.23
CA CYS A 118 3.04 2.74 10.50
C CYS A 118 2.57 3.49 9.23
N GLU A 119 2.19 2.75 8.18
CA GLU A 119 1.57 3.34 6.99
C GLU A 119 0.16 3.85 7.32
N GLU A 120 -0.63 3.07 8.05
CA GLU A 120 -2.06 3.33 8.28
C GLU A 120 -2.30 4.60 9.12
N ILE A 121 -1.28 4.98 9.88
CA ILE A 121 -1.23 6.20 10.68
C ILE A 121 -0.43 7.32 10.00
N GLY A 122 -0.23 7.24 8.69
CA GLY A 122 0.26 8.33 7.86
C GLY A 122 1.59 8.13 7.17
N VAL A 123 1.84 6.93 6.61
CA VAL A 123 3.02 6.66 5.76
C VAL A 123 4.32 6.94 6.53
N THR A 124 4.33 6.66 7.84
CA THR A 124 5.35 7.17 8.75
C THR A 124 6.68 6.43 8.56
N GLY A 125 6.63 5.10 8.45
CA GLY A 125 7.82 4.27 8.30
C GLY A 125 8.59 4.58 7.02
N SER A 126 7.93 4.56 5.86
CA SER A 126 8.56 4.91 4.58
C SER A 126 9.04 6.35 4.53
N THR A 127 8.31 7.31 5.13
CA THR A 127 8.81 8.69 5.18
C THR A 127 10.08 8.80 6.01
N CYS A 128 10.11 8.21 7.21
CA CYS A 128 11.32 8.19 8.04
C CYS A 128 12.48 7.47 7.35
N TYR A 129 12.19 6.38 6.62
CA TYR A 129 13.20 5.68 5.84
C TYR A 129 13.81 6.57 4.75
N VAL A 130 12.98 7.24 3.94
CA VAL A 130 13.45 8.14 2.88
C VAL A 130 14.22 9.33 3.44
N ASP A 131 13.78 9.90 4.57
CA ASP A 131 14.50 10.98 5.25
C ASP A 131 15.91 10.54 5.68
N LEU A 132 16.03 9.33 6.24
CA LEU A 132 17.31 8.77 6.71
C LEU A 132 18.24 8.36 5.54
N HIS A 133 17.69 7.98 4.40
CA HIS A 133 18.43 7.52 3.22
C HIS A 133 18.38 8.54 2.07
N LYS A 134 18.18 9.83 2.39
CA LYS A 134 17.94 10.88 1.40
C LYS A 134 19.03 10.95 0.32
N ASP A 135 20.28 10.79 0.72
CA ASP A 135 21.43 10.84 -0.18
C ASP A 135 21.51 9.62 -1.13
N GLU A 136 20.86 8.50 -0.78
CA GLU A 136 20.77 7.29 -1.61
C GLU A 136 19.61 7.35 -2.62
N MET A 137 18.65 8.26 -2.47
CA MET A 137 17.44 8.27 -3.31
C MET A 137 17.75 8.45 -4.80
N LYS A 138 18.81 9.19 -5.13
CA LYS A 138 19.31 9.34 -6.51
C LYS A 138 19.80 8.02 -7.13
N ASP A 139 20.15 7.04 -6.30
CA ASP A 139 20.67 5.74 -6.70
C ASP A 139 19.56 4.65 -6.68
N VAL A 140 18.34 5.01 -6.26
CA VAL A 140 17.17 4.14 -6.36
C VAL A 140 16.60 4.23 -7.78
N ALA A 141 16.73 3.13 -8.53
CA ALA A 141 16.27 3.05 -9.91
C ALA A 141 14.74 2.99 -10.02
N ILE A 142 14.07 2.34 -9.06
CA ILE A 142 12.61 2.24 -8.98
C ILE A 142 12.17 1.79 -7.58
N MET A 143 11.03 2.29 -7.13
CA MET A 143 10.27 1.79 -6.00
C MET A 143 9.02 1.04 -6.50
N LEU A 144 8.92 -0.25 -6.18
CA LEU A 144 7.76 -1.10 -6.42
C LEU A 144 7.02 -1.30 -5.10
N ASN A 145 5.86 -0.68 -5.00
CA ASN A 145 5.04 -0.69 -3.80
C ASN A 145 3.90 -1.73 -3.92
N LEU A 146 3.85 -2.69 -3.03
CA LEU A 146 2.95 -3.85 -3.09
C LEU A 146 1.74 -3.62 -2.18
N GLU A 147 0.68 -3.06 -2.74
CA GLU A 147 -0.63 -2.80 -2.12
C GLU A 147 -1.65 -3.82 -2.64
N LEU A 148 -1.36 -5.10 -2.42
CA LEU A 148 -1.92 -6.17 -3.24
C LEU A 148 -3.42 -6.38 -3.03
N GLY A 149 -3.96 -6.01 -1.86
CA GLY A 149 -5.40 -6.15 -1.61
C GLY A 149 -5.89 -7.59 -1.76
N GLY A 150 -5.11 -8.58 -1.30
CA GLY A 150 -5.52 -9.99 -1.24
C GLY A 150 -5.75 -10.70 -2.58
N LEU A 151 -5.01 -10.29 -3.62
CA LEU A 151 -5.18 -10.70 -5.00
C LEU A 151 -5.13 -12.21 -5.30
N ALA A 152 -6.16 -12.67 -6.02
CA ALA A 152 -6.05 -13.66 -7.09
C ALA A 152 -7.02 -13.32 -8.23
N ASN A 153 -6.90 -14.01 -9.37
CA ASN A 153 -7.84 -13.92 -10.47
C ASN A 153 -9.17 -14.63 -10.18
N LYS A 154 -9.91 -14.06 -9.22
CA LYS A 154 -11.20 -14.60 -8.77
C LYS A 154 -12.25 -14.35 -9.84
N ASP A 155 -12.84 -15.45 -10.30
CA ASP A 155 -13.90 -15.49 -11.32
C ASP A 155 -13.51 -14.90 -12.69
N GLY A 156 -12.21 -14.77 -13.00
CA GLY A 156 -11.75 -14.26 -14.29
C GLY A 156 -11.79 -12.73 -14.43
N THR A 157 -12.10 -12.00 -13.35
CA THR A 157 -12.38 -10.55 -13.41
C THR A 157 -11.38 -9.71 -12.62
N GLN A 158 -10.97 -10.19 -11.46
CA GLN A 158 -9.95 -9.51 -10.65
C GLN A 158 -8.56 -9.87 -11.18
N HIS A 159 -7.63 -8.93 -11.24
CA HIS A 159 -6.28 -9.21 -11.73
C HIS A 159 -5.29 -8.14 -11.26
N ALA A 160 -4.00 -8.33 -11.55
CA ALA A 160 -2.97 -7.38 -11.17
C ALA A 160 -3.19 -6.02 -11.84
N ALA A 161 -3.24 -4.96 -11.05
CA ALA A 161 -3.30 -3.59 -11.52
C ALA A 161 -2.03 -2.85 -11.12
N PHE A 162 -1.40 -2.19 -12.08
CA PHE A 162 -0.24 -1.35 -11.86
C PHE A 162 -0.66 0.12 -12.02
N THR A 163 -0.27 0.94 -11.05
CA THR A 163 -0.35 2.40 -11.15
C THR A 163 1.05 2.96 -11.24
N VAL A 164 1.37 3.52 -12.40
CA VAL A 164 2.63 4.22 -12.65
C VAL A 164 2.47 5.68 -12.22
N TYR A 165 3.34 6.13 -11.32
CA TYR A 165 3.35 7.52 -10.88
C TYR A 165 4.39 8.35 -11.63
N GLN A 166 5.59 7.78 -11.83
CA GLN A 166 6.60 8.34 -12.72
C GLN A 166 7.68 7.29 -13.08
N PRO A 167 8.34 7.45 -14.23
CA PRO A 167 7.91 8.29 -15.35
C PRO A 167 6.79 7.58 -16.15
N PRO A 168 5.86 8.31 -16.81
CA PRO A 168 4.68 7.73 -17.48
C PRO A 168 5.02 6.72 -18.58
N GLU A 169 6.21 6.81 -19.18
CA GLU A 169 6.74 5.91 -20.20
C GLU A 169 6.93 4.47 -19.68
N LEU A 170 7.02 4.27 -18.36
CA LEU A 170 7.03 2.92 -17.78
C LEU A 170 5.73 2.15 -18.07
N LYS A 171 4.62 2.85 -18.35
CA LYS A 171 3.36 2.21 -18.69
C LYS A 171 3.51 1.25 -19.86
N GLU A 172 4.10 1.71 -20.97
CA GLU A 172 4.26 0.89 -22.18
C GLU A 172 5.15 -0.34 -21.91
N SER A 173 6.18 -0.17 -21.08
CA SER A 173 7.07 -1.29 -20.70
C SER A 173 6.35 -2.34 -19.86
N LEU A 174 5.49 -1.91 -18.93
CA LEU A 174 4.69 -2.84 -18.11
C LEU A 174 3.59 -3.53 -18.93
N GLU A 175 2.94 -2.83 -19.86
CA GLU A 175 1.96 -3.44 -20.77
C GLU A 175 2.62 -4.48 -21.69
N ALA A 176 3.80 -4.18 -22.24
CA ALA A 176 4.57 -5.12 -23.03
C ALA A 176 4.99 -6.36 -22.21
N PHE A 177 5.46 -6.15 -20.98
CA PHE A 177 5.77 -7.25 -20.05
C PHE A 177 4.53 -8.11 -19.77
N GLY A 178 3.37 -7.49 -19.54
CA GLY A 178 2.10 -8.20 -19.36
C GLY A 178 1.73 -9.07 -20.55
N GLY A 179 1.92 -8.56 -21.76
CA GLY A 179 1.73 -9.32 -23.00
C GLY A 179 2.70 -10.51 -23.13
N GLU A 180 3.96 -10.35 -22.72
CA GLU A 180 4.96 -11.42 -22.75
C GLU A 180 4.64 -12.55 -21.76
N ILE A 181 4.28 -12.21 -20.52
CA ILE A 181 3.96 -13.22 -19.50
C ILE A 181 2.57 -13.86 -19.70
N GLY A 182 1.70 -13.26 -20.51
CA GLY A 182 0.36 -13.76 -20.81
C GLY A 182 -0.59 -13.73 -19.61
N TYR A 183 -0.33 -12.88 -18.61
CA TYR A 183 -1.17 -12.72 -17.43
C TYR A 183 -2.02 -11.44 -17.56
N PRO A 184 -3.33 -11.49 -17.28
CA PRO A 184 -4.18 -10.31 -17.31
C PRO A 184 -3.64 -9.23 -16.35
N MET A 185 -3.35 -8.05 -16.87
CA MET A 185 -2.99 -6.90 -16.04
C MET A 185 -3.54 -5.60 -16.62
N THR A 186 -3.88 -4.67 -15.74
CA THR A 186 -4.17 -3.28 -16.10
C THR A 186 -2.98 -2.42 -15.71
N VAL A 187 -2.65 -1.45 -16.57
CA VAL A 187 -1.63 -0.46 -16.27
C VAL A 187 -2.22 0.93 -16.47
N SER A 188 -2.21 1.72 -15.41
CA SER A 188 -2.71 3.09 -15.40
C SER A 188 -1.62 4.07 -15.02
N ILE A 189 -1.81 5.34 -15.39
CA ILE A 189 -1.02 6.44 -14.86
C ILE A 189 -1.84 7.08 -13.75
N GLY A 190 -1.23 7.25 -12.59
CA GLY A 190 -1.90 7.77 -11.41
C GLY A 190 -1.17 8.95 -10.79
N THR A 191 -1.89 9.66 -9.95
CA THR A 191 -1.33 10.61 -8.99
C THR A 191 -1.97 10.29 -7.64
N GLY A 192 -1.18 10.25 -6.57
CA GLY A 192 -1.69 9.83 -5.27
C GLY A 192 -0.60 9.86 -4.21
N ALA A 193 -0.99 10.24 -2.99
CA ALA A 193 -0.08 10.44 -1.86
C ALA A 193 -0.42 9.52 -0.67
N ALA A 194 -1.02 8.37 -0.95
CA ALA A 194 -1.73 7.55 0.03
C ALA A 194 -1.18 6.12 0.09
N SER A 195 0.15 5.97 0.08
CA SER A 195 0.87 4.74 0.42
C SER A 195 2.39 5.00 0.40
N ASP A 196 3.20 4.01 0.78
CA ASP A 196 4.65 4.06 0.99
C ASP A 196 5.50 4.43 -0.22
N HIS A 197 4.97 4.35 -1.44
CA HIS A 197 5.66 4.87 -2.62
C HIS A 197 5.81 6.40 -2.59
N TRP A 198 4.94 7.12 -1.88
CA TRP A 198 4.83 8.57 -1.97
C TRP A 198 6.09 9.32 -1.53
N PRO A 199 6.73 9.00 -0.38
CA PRO A 199 8.00 9.62 -0.01
C PRO A 199 9.11 9.45 -1.04
N PHE A 200 9.19 8.28 -1.70
CA PHE A 200 10.16 8.03 -2.78
C PHE A 200 9.84 8.88 -4.01
N TYR A 201 8.57 8.91 -4.42
CA TYR A 201 8.09 9.74 -5.52
C TYR A 201 8.47 11.22 -5.32
N MET A 202 8.30 11.73 -4.10
CA MET A 202 8.66 13.11 -3.73
C MET A 202 10.15 13.43 -3.81
N GLN A 203 11.03 12.43 -3.77
CA GLN A 203 12.47 12.59 -4.00
C GLN A 203 12.87 12.38 -5.49
N GLY A 204 11.89 12.22 -6.38
CA GLY A 204 12.13 12.01 -7.82
C GLY A 204 12.41 10.55 -8.20
N VAL A 205 12.23 9.60 -7.28
CA VAL A 205 12.42 8.16 -7.56
C VAL A 205 11.27 7.66 -8.44
N PRO A 206 11.54 6.93 -9.54
CA PRO A 206 10.52 6.22 -10.30
C PRO A 206 9.68 5.31 -9.40
N ALA A 207 8.36 5.39 -9.49
CA ALA A 207 7.47 4.73 -8.54
C ALA A 207 6.28 4.08 -9.23
N VAL A 208 6.03 2.83 -8.86
CA VAL A 208 4.89 2.03 -9.31
C VAL A 208 4.27 1.37 -8.10
N THR A 209 2.94 1.41 -8.00
CA THR A 209 2.20 0.57 -7.05
C THR A 209 1.53 -0.57 -7.79
N MET A 210 1.65 -1.78 -7.23
CA MET A 210 0.90 -2.95 -7.64
C MET A 210 -0.24 -3.16 -6.65
N GLY A 211 -1.47 -3.24 -7.15
CA GLY A 211 -2.65 -3.60 -6.39
C GLY A 211 -3.62 -4.41 -7.24
N ALA A 212 -4.89 -4.47 -6.85
CA ALA A 212 -5.90 -5.25 -7.54
C ALA A 212 -6.79 -4.41 -8.45
N GLU A 213 -7.06 -4.89 -9.66
CA GLU A 213 -8.18 -4.37 -10.46
C GLU A 213 -9.48 -4.65 -9.71
N PRO A 214 -10.33 -3.64 -9.44
CA PRO A 214 -11.57 -3.85 -8.71
C PRO A 214 -12.53 -4.73 -9.52
N SER A 215 -13.14 -5.71 -8.86
CA SER A 215 -14.25 -6.46 -9.44
C SER A 215 -15.45 -5.55 -9.77
N PRO A 216 -16.33 -5.91 -10.72
CA PRO A 216 -17.57 -5.15 -10.99
C PRO A 216 -18.41 -4.92 -9.74
N ARG A 217 -18.37 -5.85 -8.78
CA ARG A 217 -19.03 -5.70 -7.49
C ARG A 217 -18.40 -4.57 -6.67
N GLN A 218 -17.07 -4.52 -6.55
CA GLN A 218 -16.37 -3.43 -5.84
C GLN A 218 -16.63 -2.06 -6.46
N LEU A 219 -16.79 -1.98 -7.79
CA LEU A 219 -17.20 -0.73 -8.44
C LEU A 219 -18.58 -0.23 -7.99
N ILE A 220 -19.46 -1.13 -7.51
CA ILE A 220 -20.80 -0.80 -7.03
C ILE A 220 -20.84 -0.61 -5.51
N VAL A 221 -20.17 -1.48 -4.75
CA VAL A 221 -20.25 -1.52 -3.28
C VAL A 221 -19.16 -0.71 -2.57
N GLY A 222 -18.11 -0.31 -3.30
CA GLY A 222 -16.96 0.42 -2.77
C GLY A 222 -15.71 -0.45 -2.57
N ARG A 223 -14.77 0.03 -1.75
CA ARG A 223 -13.40 -0.50 -1.57
C ARG A 223 -13.29 -1.97 -1.09
N GLY A 224 -14.40 -2.64 -0.79
CA GLY A 224 -14.38 -4.03 -0.32
C GLY A 224 -14.15 -4.13 1.19
N TRP A 225 -13.22 -4.98 1.62
CA TRP A 225 -13.03 -5.34 3.03
C TRP A 225 -11.94 -4.55 3.76
N GLY A 226 -11.01 -3.92 3.03
CA GLY A 226 -9.92 -3.13 3.65
C GLY A 226 -10.46 -2.06 4.61
N HIS A 227 -9.73 -1.82 5.71
CA HIS A 227 -10.13 -0.94 6.81
C HIS A 227 -11.49 -1.30 7.47
N THR A 228 -11.91 -2.57 7.40
CA THR A 228 -13.11 -3.05 8.10
C THR A 228 -12.78 -4.21 9.01
N THR A 229 -13.66 -4.51 9.99
CA THR A 229 -13.56 -5.70 10.85
C THR A 229 -13.64 -7.03 10.09
N ALA A 230 -13.94 -6.99 8.79
CA ALA A 230 -13.99 -8.17 7.93
C ALA A 230 -12.69 -8.37 7.13
N ASP A 231 -11.68 -7.50 7.29
CA ASP A 231 -10.35 -7.69 6.68
C ASP A 231 -9.58 -8.81 7.39
N MET A 232 -9.92 -10.04 7.00
CA MET A 232 -9.51 -11.28 7.63
C MET A 232 -8.94 -12.23 6.57
N MET A 233 -8.14 -13.19 7.01
CA MET A 233 -7.45 -14.13 6.11
C MET A 233 -8.40 -14.89 5.17
N ASP A 234 -9.66 -15.12 5.55
CA ASP A 234 -10.64 -15.81 4.69
C ASP A 234 -11.10 -14.97 3.48
N LYS A 235 -10.70 -13.69 3.40
CA LYS A 235 -10.96 -12.81 2.25
C LYS A 235 -9.84 -12.81 1.23
N VAL A 236 -8.64 -13.23 1.64
CA VAL A 236 -7.48 -13.34 0.75
C VAL A 236 -7.63 -14.61 -0.07
N ASP A 237 -7.45 -14.48 -1.38
CA ASP A 237 -7.37 -15.66 -2.24
C ASP A 237 -5.94 -16.23 -2.17
N PRO A 238 -5.76 -17.51 -1.77
CA PRO A 238 -4.44 -18.09 -1.60
C PRO A 238 -3.74 -18.48 -2.92
N LYS A 239 -4.38 -18.30 -4.09
CA LYS A 239 -3.85 -18.71 -5.40
C LYS A 239 -3.19 -17.60 -6.19
#